data_AF-A0A9D5RDR7-F1
#
_entry.id   AF-A0A9D5RDR7-F1
#
_cell.length_a   1.000
_cell.length_b   1.000
_cell.length_c   1.000
_cell.angle_alpha   90.00
_cell.angle_beta   90.00
_cell.angle_gamma   90.00
#
_symmetry.space_group_name_H-M   'P 1'
#
loop_
_entity.id
_entity.type
_entity.pdbx_description
1 polymer ?
#
loop_
_entity_poly.entity_id
_entity_poly.type
_entity_poly.pdbx_seq_one_letter_code
_entity_poly.pdbx_strand_id
1 'polypeptide(L)'
;MDKKKKLIIIISSIAAVLVATGIILAIELGGNKGKNENTVEMMVANSEKTIATATADVSVTDGGIKVLGYKQIVEIGEGETVIREITAELNSTQELKEKETVQTVTEYNRDNLITFSFEEFMYKTYNYSDGTLTATVSKDRVDNVLGYNLVANSDGTLTAKFENSLIKEFTFTFTMEDGKVLTMVSTYQYKA
;
A
#
# COMPACT_ATOMS: atom_id res chain seq x y z
N MET A 1 13.60 -26.83 -8.36
CA MET A 1 12.79 -26.20 -7.28
C MET A 1 11.49 -25.73 -7.91
N ASP A 2 10.36 -26.25 -7.43
CA ASP A 2 9.03 -26.11 -8.06
C ASP A 2 8.55 -24.65 -8.08
N LYS A 3 7.99 -24.17 -9.20
CA LYS A 3 7.53 -22.77 -9.36
C LYS A 3 6.49 -22.39 -8.29
N LYS A 4 5.66 -23.35 -7.86
CA LYS A 4 4.69 -23.17 -6.77
C LYS A 4 5.35 -22.89 -5.42
N LYS A 5 6.50 -23.51 -5.13
CA LYS A 5 7.23 -23.28 -3.86
C LYS A 5 7.91 -21.92 -3.83
N LYS A 6 8.45 -21.44 -4.95
CA LYS A 6 8.99 -20.07 -5.05
C LYS A 6 7.90 -19.00 -4.84
N LEU A 7 6.70 -19.22 -5.37
CA LEU A 7 5.58 -18.29 -5.29
C LEU A 7 5.02 -18.14 -3.85
N ILE A 8 4.82 -19.25 -3.14
CA ILE A 8 4.38 -19.24 -1.73
C ILE A 8 5.41 -18.55 -0.84
N ILE A 9 6.71 -18.74 -1.12
CA ILE A 9 7.79 -18.08 -0.37
C ILE A 9 7.78 -16.56 -0.60
N ILE A 10 7.62 -16.08 -1.84
CA ILE A 10 7.59 -14.63 -2.16
C ILE A 10 6.38 -13.94 -1.50
N ILE A 11 5.22 -14.59 -1.51
CA ILE A 11 3.95 -14.01 -1.01
C ILE A 11 3.87 -14.04 0.52
N SER A 12 4.31 -15.13 1.14
CA SER A 12 4.44 -15.19 2.61
C SER A 12 5.50 -14.21 3.13
N SER A 13 6.55 -13.89 2.35
CA SER A 13 7.47 -12.81 2.69
C SER A 13 6.87 -11.41 2.52
N ILE A 14 5.98 -11.17 1.55
CA ILE A 14 5.25 -9.89 1.46
C ILE A 14 4.36 -9.70 2.68
N ALA A 15 3.57 -10.72 3.05
CA ALA A 15 2.74 -10.66 4.25
C ALA A 15 3.58 -10.54 5.54
N ALA A 16 4.64 -11.34 5.71
CA ALA A 16 5.48 -11.30 6.92
C ALA A 16 6.34 -10.02 7.02
N VAL A 17 6.68 -9.38 5.90
CA VAL A 17 7.43 -8.12 5.90
C VAL A 17 6.50 -6.92 6.07
N LEU A 18 5.31 -6.88 5.46
CA LEU A 18 4.28 -5.86 5.77
C LEU A 18 3.96 -5.81 7.27
N VAL A 19 3.98 -6.97 7.94
CA VAL A 19 3.87 -7.15 9.40
C VAL A 19 5.11 -6.61 10.15
N ALA A 20 6.31 -6.81 9.61
CA ALA A 20 7.59 -6.49 10.29
C ALA A 20 8.08 -5.05 10.06
N THR A 21 7.71 -4.39 8.95
CA THR A 21 8.19 -3.06 8.58
C THR A 21 7.18 -1.94 8.82
N GLY A 22 5.97 -2.25 9.31
CA GLY A 22 4.94 -1.23 9.56
C GLY A 22 4.66 -0.42 8.31
N ILE A 23 4.43 -1.08 7.17
CA ILE A 23 4.20 -0.37 5.92
C ILE A 23 2.75 0.04 5.87
N ILE A 24 2.57 1.33 6.01
CA ILE A 24 1.55 2.00 5.24
C ILE A 24 2.27 2.76 4.13
N LEU A 25 2.36 2.07 2.99
CA LEU A 25 2.88 2.50 1.69
C LEU A 25 4.08 3.44 1.76
N ALA A 26 5.30 2.91 1.60
CA ALA A 26 6.47 3.70 1.28
C ALA A 26 6.66 3.82 -0.22
N ILE A 27 6.33 5.00 -0.74
CA ILE A 27 6.58 5.41 -2.11
C ILE A 27 7.58 6.54 -2.02
N GLU A 28 8.87 6.20 -2.11
CA GLU A 28 9.99 7.13 -2.06
C GLU A 28 10.19 7.79 -3.41
N LEU A 29 10.13 9.11 -3.43
CA LEU A 29 10.20 9.86 -4.63
C LEU A 29 10.93 11.28 -4.57
N GLY A 30 11.96 11.55 -5.39
CA GLY A 30 12.80 12.75 -5.47
C GLY A 30 13.10 13.31 -6.90
N GLY A 31 12.88 14.62 -7.08
CA GLY A 31 13.07 15.38 -8.32
C GLY A 31 12.79 16.88 -8.12
N ASN A 32 13.11 17.72 -9.12
CA ASN A 32 13.04 19.19 -8.97
C ASN A 32 11.60 19.70 -9.05
N LYS A 33 11.08 20.23 -7.93
CA LYS A 33 9.64 20.27 -7.64
C LYS A 33 8.85 21.36 -8.38
N GLY A 34 7.76 20.98 -9.04
CA GLY A 34 6.69 21.89 -9.47
C GLY A 34 5.79 22.32 -8.30
N LYS A 35 5.00 23.40 -8.45
CA LYS A 35 4.09 23.91 -7.38
C LYS A 35 3.08 22.86 -6.87
N ASN A 36 2.61 21.96 -7.75
CA ASN A 36 1.64 20.94 -7.39
C ASN A 36 2.25 19.82 -6.53
N GLU A 37 3.53 19.49 -6.74
CA GLU A 37 4.24 18.43 -5.99
C GLU A 37 4.47 18.87 -4.53
N ASN A 38 4.94 20.11 -4.32
CA ASN A 38 5.06 20.69 -2.97
C ASN A 38 3.74 20.71 -2.20
N THR A 39 2.63 20.94 -2.91
CA THR A 39 1.30 20.99 -2.30
C THR A 39 0.87 19.62 -1.81
N VAL A 40 1.06 18.57 -2.61
CA VAL A 40 0.67 17.21 -2.23
C VAL A 40 1.54 16.66 -1.10
N GLU A 41 2.84 16.91 -1.11
CA GLU A 41 3.73 16.50 -0.01
C GLU A 41 3.32 17.12 1.33
N MET A 42 2.98 18.41 1.32
CA MET A 42 2.48 19.08 2.52
C MET A 42 1.17 18.46 3.02
N MET A 43 0.26 18.09 2.12
CA MET A 43 -1.00 17.42 2.49
C MET A 43 -0.72 16.07 3.16
N VAL A 44 0.22 15.28 2.62
CA VAL A 44 0.61 13.99 3.20
C VAL A 44 1.26 14.16 4.57
N ALA A 45 2.23 15.07 4.70
CA ALA A 45 2.91 15.31 5.98
C ALA A 45 1.96 15.84 7.07
N ASN A 46 0.90 16.55 6.68
CA ASN A 46 -0.15 16.99 7.61
C ASN A 46 -1.08 15.84 8.01
N SER A 47 -1.38 14.94 7.08
CA SER A 47 -2.16 13.74 7.34
C SER A 47 -1.53 12.86 8.41
N GLU A 48 -0.25 12.52 8.28
CA GLU A 48 0.46 11.62 9.21
C GLU A 48 0.28 12.00 10.68
N LYS A 49 0.30 13.30 10.97
CA LYS A 49 0.19 13.83 12.35
C LYS A 49 -1.17 13.61 12.99
N THR A 50 -2.22 13.44 12.17
CA THR A 50 -3.62 13.52 12.61
C THR A 50 -4.40 12.22 12.40
N ILE A 51 -3.76 11.18 11.86
CA ILE A 51 -4.38 9.86 11.69
C ILE A 51 -4.85 9.31 13.05
N ALA A 52 -6.10 8.88 13.07
CA ALA A 52 -6.69 8.07 14.12
C ALA A 52 -6.66 6.58 13.74
N THR A 53 -7.01 6.29 12.50
CA THR A 53 -7.04 4.92 11.98
C THR A 53 -6.48 4.89 10.57
N ALA A 54 -5.60 3.95 10.31
CA ALA A 54 -5.13 3.64 8.97
C ALA A 54 -5.40 2.18 8.64
N THR A 55 -5.83 1.91 7.41
CA THR A 55 -6.08 0.56 6.91
C THR A 55 -5.30 0.38 5.62
N ALA A 56 -4.64 -0.77 5.47
CA ALA A 56 -4.02 -1.19 4.22
C ALA A 56 -4.60 -2.56 3.85
N ASP A 57 -5.19 -2.69 2.66
CA ASP A 57 -5.70 -3.93 2.09
C ASP A 57 -4.90 -4.25 0.82
N VAL A 58 -4.27 -5.41 0.80
CA VAL A 58 -3.54 -5.95 -0.35
C VAL A 58 -4.28 -7.19 -0.81
N SER A 59 -4.59 -7.26 -2.10
CA SER A 59 -5.26 -8.41 -2.70
C SER A 59 -4.57 -8.83 -3.98
N VAL A 60 -4.58 -10.15 -4.22
CA VAL A 60 -4.15 -10.73 -5.49
C VAL A 60 -5.33 -11.46 -6.09
N THR A 61 -5.61 -11.18 -7.37
CA THR A 61 -6.66 -11.84 -8.13
C THR A 61 -6.11 -12.61 -9.33
N ASP A 62 -6.69 -13.77 -9.60
CA ASP A 62 -6.41 -14.61 -10.78
C ASP A 62 -7.72 -14.80 -11.54
N GLY A 63 -7.80 -14.29 -12.78
CA GLY A 63 -9.06 -14.30 -13.55
C GLY A 63 -10.23 -13.62 -12.85
N GLY A 64 -9.97 -12.63 -11.97
CA GLY A 64 -10.97 -11.94 -11.16
C GLY A 64 -11.33 -12.62 -9.84
N ILE A 65 -10.79 -13.80 -9.55
CA ILE A 65 -11.01 -14.50 -8.27
C ILE A 65 -9.91 -14.07 -7.29
N LYS A 66 -10.29 -13.60 -6.10
CA LYS A 66 -9.33 -13.30 -5.02
C LYS A 66 -8.69 -14.61 -4.56
N VAL A 67 -7.39 -14.75 -4.82
CA VAL A 67 -6.62 -15.92 -4.40
C VAL A 67 -5.91 -15.67 -3.08
N LEU A 68 -5.61 -14.40 -2.77
CA LEU A 68 -4.90 -13.97 -1.58
C LEU A 68 -5.38 -12.60 -1.12
N GLY A 69 -5.31 -12.36 0.19
CA GLY A 69 -5.56 -11.08 0.82
C GLY A 69 -4.69 -10.87 2.04
N TYR A 70 -4.32 -9.63 2.30
CA TYR A 70 -3.77 -9.15 3.54
C TYR A 70 -4.45 -7.84 3.90
N LYS A 71 -4.87 -7.68 5.14
CA LYS A 71 -5.43 -6.42 5.63
C LYS A 71 -4.80 -6.07 6.96
N GLN A 72 -4.20 -4.89 7.06
CA GLN A 72 -3.75 -4.33 8.32
C GLN A 72 -4.65 -3.16 8.70
N ILE A 73 -5.00 -3.08 9.98
CA ILE A 73 -5.73 -1.95 10.56
C ILE A 73 -4.92 -1.49 11.76
N VAL A 74 -4.52 -0.22 11.76
CA VAL A 74 -3.79 0.44 12.85
C VAL A 74 -4.73 1.48 13.46
N GLU A 75 -5.10 1.28 14.72
CA GLU A 75 -5.97 2.17 15.49
C GLU A 75 -5.16 2.85 16.60
N ILE A 76 -5.06 4.18 16.55
CA ILE A 76 -4.18 4.99 17.39
C ILE A 76 -4.97 5.63 18.52
N GLY A 77 -4.84 5.07 19.71
CA GLY A 77 -5.44 5.58 20.94
C GLY A 77 -4.58 6.62 21.68
N GLU A 78 -5.08 7.05 22.84
CA GLU A 78 -4.34 7.86 23.80
C GLU A 78 -3.51 6.93 24.70
N GLY A 79 -2.31 6.57 24.24
CA GLY A 79 -1.32 5.80 25.02
C GLY A 79 -1.06 4.38 24.52
N GLU A 80 -1.96 3.81 23.73
CA GLU A 80 -1.78 2.51 23.10
C GLU A 80 -2.23 2.55 21.63
N THR A 81 -1.60 1.73 20.81
CA THR A 81 -1.97 1.50 19.40
C THR A 81 -2.34 0.03 19.24
N VAL A 82 -3.51 -0.23 18.65
CA VAL A 82 -3.99 -1.57 18.31
C VAL A 82 -3.70 -1.84 16.85
N ILE A 83 -3.04 -2.96 16.56
CA ILE A 83 -2.74 -3.39 15.21
C ILE A 83 -3.44 -4.73 14.99
N ARG A 84 -4.35 -4.77 14.01
CA ARG A 84 -5.04 -5.98 13.56
C ARG A 84 -4.53 -6.35 12.19
N GLU A 85 -4.24 -7.63 11.99
CA GLU A 85 -3.76 -8.17 10.74
C GLU A 85 -4.61 -9.36 10.35
N ILE A 86 -5.12 -9.33 9.13
CA ILE A 86 -5.99 -10.38 8.59
C ILE A 86 -5.31 -10.89 7.34
N THR A 87 -4.93 -12.17 7.33
CA THR A 87 -4.46 -12.85 6.11
C THR A 87 -5.58 -13.71 5.57
N ALA A 88 -5.72 -13.74 4.24
CA ALA A 88 -6.67 -14.57 3.53
C ALA A 88 -5.94 -15.35 2.44
N GLU A 89 -6.15 -16.67 2.37
CA GLU A 89 -5.58 -17.52 1.33
C GLU A 89 -6.62 -18.49 0.78
N LEU A 90 -6.68 -18.61 -0.54
CA LEU A 90 -7.51 -19.60 -1.22
C LEU A 90 -6.91 -20.99 -1.02
N ASN A 91 -7.64 -21.83 -0.30
CA ASN A 91 -7.18 -23.18 0.01
C ASN A 91 -7.41 -24.15 -1.17
N SER A 92 -7.04 -25.42 -0.98
CA SER A 92 -7.23 -26.48 -1.98
C SER A 92 -8.70 -26.80 -2.27
N THR A 93 -9.63 -26.38 -1.42
CA THR A 93 -11.10 -26.53 -1.62
C THR A 93 -11.74 -25.31 -2.28
N GLN A 94 -10.94 -24.35 -2.75
CA GLN A 94 -11.40 -23.09 -3.35
C GLN A 94 -12.17 -22.18 -2.37
N GLU A 95 -11.92 -22.34 -1.09
CA GLU A 95 -12.46 -21.45 -0.04
C GLU A 95 -11.36 -20.49 0.42
N LEU A 96 -11.69 -19.20 0.54
CA LEU A 96 -10.81 -18.23 1.16
C LEU A 96 -10.85 -18.43 2.68
N LYS A 97 -9.73 -18.85 3.25
CA LYS A 97 -9.59 -19.00 4.69
C LYS A 97 -8.88 -17.79 5.27
N GLU A 98 -9.50 -17.16 6.26
CA GLU A 98 -8.95 -16.01 6.95
C GLU A 98 -8.30 -16.39 8.28
N LYS A 99 -7.28 -15.64 8.67
CA LYS A 99 -6.67 -15.68 9.98
C LYS A 99 -6.45 -14.24 10.45
N GLU A 100 -6.92 -13.94 11.66
CA GLU A 100 -6.67 -12.66 12.32
C GLU A 100 -5.61 -12.81 13.41
N THR A 101 -4.72 -11.82 13.49
CA THR A 101 -3.82 -11.58 14.62
C THR A 101 -4.03 -10.15 15.11
N VAL A 102 -3.99 -9.99 16.44
CA VAL A 102 -4.16 -8.69 17.09
C VAL A 102 -3.03 -8.48 18.07
N GLN A 103 -2.42 -7.30 18.01
CA GLN A 103 -1.38 -6.87 18.94
C GLN A 103 -1.64 -5.45 19.42
N THR A 104 -1.21 -5.16 20.64
CA THR A 104 -1.27 -3.82 21.23
C THR A 104 0.14 -3.37 21.58
N VAL A 105 0.50 -2.14 21.20
CA VAL A 105 1.81 -1.55 21.45
C VAL A 105 1.66 -0.18 22.11
N THR A 106 2.56 0.16 23.04
CA THR A 106 2.54 1.43 23.77
C THR A 106 3.30 2.54 23.03
N GLU A 107 4.30 2.18 22.25
CA GLU A 107 5.08 3.09 21.40
C GLU A 107 4.96 2.64 19.95
N TYR A 108 4.27 3.44 19.13
CA TYR A 108 4.12 3.19 17.70
C TYR A 108 4.73 4.35 16.91
N ASN A 109 5.69 4.06 16.05
CA ASN A 109 6.26 5.05 15.16
C ASN A 109 5.24 5.39 14.05
N ARG A 110 4.72 6.62 14.08
CA ARG A 110 3.72 7.11 13.12
C ARG A 110 4.31 7.53 11.79
N ASP A 111 5.63 7.73 11.72
CA ASP A 111 6.32 8.28 10.55
C ASP A 111 6.29 7.34 9.33
N ASN A 112 5.78 6.10 9.50
CA ASN A 112 5.61 5.11 8.44
C ASN A 112 4.12 4.81 8.12
N LEU A 113 3.18 5.60 8.68
CA LEU A 113 1.74 5.45 8.45
C LEU A 113 1.29 6.02 7.11
N ILE A 114 2.07 6.88 6.50
CA ILE A 114 1.98 7.21 5.10
C ILE A 114 3.43 7.42 4.70
N THR A 115 3.83 6.97 3.53
CA THR A 115 5.12 7.39 2.99
C THR A 115 4.90 7.71 1.52
N PHE A 116 4.81 8.99 1.22
CA PHE A 116 4.54 9.51 -0.10
C PHE A 116 5.60 10.56 -0.43
N SER A 117 6.11 10.55 -1.65
CA SER A 117 7.25 11.37 -2.04
C SER A 117 7.10 11.72 -3.55
N PHE A 118 7.96 12.47 -4.24
CA PHE A 118 7.85 12.78 -5.70
C PHE A 118 9.20 12.73 -6.49
N GLU A 119 9.51 11.61 -7.19
CA GLU A 119 10.72 11.32 -8.02
C GLU A 119 10.20 11.27 -9.43
N GLU A 120 10.80 12.11 -10.27
CA GLU A 120 10.49 12.13 -11.69
C GLU A 120 10.78 10.78 -12.36
N PHE A 121 11.71 9.96 -11.86
CA PHE A 121 12.09 8.72 -12.55
C PHE A 121 11.18 7.51 -12.28
N MET A 122 10.27 7.60 -11.31
CA MET A 122 9.38 6.49 -10.96
C MET A 122 8.05 6.52 -11.73
N TYR A 123 7.67 7.67 -12.28
CA TYR A 123 6.41 7.86 -13.00
C TYR A 123 6.63 8.14 -14.48
N LYS A 124 5.87 7.45 -15.33
CA LYS A 124 5.77 7.79 -16.76
C LYS A 124 4.99 9.08 -16.98
N THR A 125 3.90 9.23 -16.23
CA THR A 125 2.99 10.37 -16.28
C THR A 125 2.32 10.53 -14.93
N TYR A 126 2.03 11.77 -14.52
CA TYR A 126 1.17 12.04 -13.39
C TYR A 126 0.30 13.28 -13.67
N ASN A 127 -0.84 13.34 -13.00
CA ASN A 127 -1.75 14.48 -13.02
C ASN A 127 -2.40 14.64 -11.65
N TYR A 128 -2.47 15.89 -11.17
CA TYR A 128 -3.23 16.26 -9.98
C TYR A 128 -4.33 17.23 -10.36
N SER A 129 -5.58 16.80 -10.18
CA SER A 129 -6.77 17.60 -10.46
C SER A 129 -7.88 17.24 -9.48
N ASP A 130 -8.63 18.25 -9.03
CA ASP A 130 -9.82 18.07 -8.19
C ASP A 130 -9.57 17.18 -6.96
N GLY A 131 -8.47 17.43 -6.24
CA GLY A 131 -8.12 16.67 -5.05
C GLY A 131 -7.70 15.23 -5.32
N THR A 132 -7.45 14.84 -6.57
CA THR A 132 -7.03 13.49 -6.94
C THR A 132 -5.72 13.53 -7.71
N LEU A 133 -4.72 12.82 -7.19
CA LEU A 133 -3.50 12.48 -7.90
C LEU A 133 -3.72 11.16 -8.65
N THR A 134 -3.36 11.14 -9.92
CA THR A 134 -3.30 9.92 -10.74
C THR A 134 -1.91 9.83 -11.34
N ALA A 135 -1.31 8.64 -11.32
CA ALA A 135 -0.01 8.43 -11.91
C ALA A 135 0.12 7.03 -12.54
N THR A 136 0.98 6.94 -13.55
CA THR A 136 1.37 5.69 -14.18
C THR A 136 2.81 5.37 -13.80
N VAL A 137 3.02 4.21 -13.17
CA VAL A 137 4.34 3.69 -12.78
C VAL A 137 4.80 2.72 -13.86
N SER A 138 6.01 2.88 -14.38
CA SER A 138 6.54 1.91 -15.35
C SER A 138 6.66 0.53 -14.71
N LYS A 139 6.37 -0.54 -15.46
CA LYS A 139 6.55 -1.92 -14.97
C LYS A 139 7.94 -2.19 -14.35
N ASP A 140 8.98 -1.58 -14.91
CA ASP A 140 10.38 -1.73 -14.46
C ASP A 140 10.70 -0.91 -13.20
N ARG A 141 9.70 -0.22 -12.62
CA ARG A 141 9.80 0.62 -11.43
C ARG A 141 8.84 0.21 -10.31
N VAL A 142 7.98 -0.78 -10.56
CA VAL A 142 7.02 -1.28 -9.57
C VAL A 142 7.72 -1.79 -8.33
N ASP A 143 8.86 -2.45 -8.49
CA ASP A 143 9.70 -2.92 -7.39
C ASP A 143 10.22 -1.78 -6.50
N ASN A 144 10.67 -0.69 -7.12
CA ASN A 144 11.17 0.50 -6.45
C ASN A 144 10.05 1.23 -5.68
N VAL A 145 8.88 1.36 -6.32
CA VAL A 145 7.68 1.98 -5.73
C VAL A 145 7.15 1.20 -4.54
N LEU A 146 7.39 -0.11 -4.48
CA LEU A 146 6.91 -0.96 -3.40
C LEU A 146 8.00 -1.33 -2.39
N GLY A 147 9.27 -1.05 -2.69
CA GLY A 147 10.41 -1.51 -1.89
C GLY A 147 10.59 -3.04 -1.90
N TYR A 148 10.09 -3.75 -2.93
CA TYR A 148 10.10 -5.20 -3.01
C TYR A 148 10.52 -5.71 -4.37
N ASN A 149 11.29 -6.81 -4.41
CA ASN A 149 11.64 -7.51 -5.65
C ASN A 149 10.42 -8.21 -6.26
N LEU A 150 9.58 -7.43 -6.94
CA LEU A 150 8.38 -7.86 -7.67
C LEU A 150 8.60 -7.61 -9.16
N VAL A 151 8.24 -8.61 -9.98
CA VAL A 151 8.30 -8.48 -11.44
C VAL A 151 6.91 -8.18 -11.96
N ALA A 152 6.74 -6.97 -12.51
CA ALA A 152 5.50 -6.55 -13.15
C ALA A 152 5.50 -6.87 -14.65
N ASN A 153 4.36 -7.33 -15.15
CA ASN A 153 4.11 -7.55 -16.57
C ASN A 153 3.42 -6.35 -17.24
N SER A 154 2.83 -5.46 -16.44
CA SER A 154 2.20 -4.22 -16.89
C SER A 154 2.72 -3.02 -16.14
N ASP A 155 2.51 -1.83 -16.70
CA ASP A 155 2.61 -0.60 -15.93
C ASP A 155 1.59 -0.63 -14.76
N GLY A 156 1.94 0.04 -13.68
CA GLY A 156 1.07 0.23 -12.52
C GLY A 156 0.26 1.51 -12.61
N THR A 157 -0.95 1.48 -12.06
CA THR A 157 -1.80 2.67 -11.92
C THR A 157 -1.88 3.05 -10.45
N LEU A 158 -1.50 4.28 -10.14
CA LEU A 158 -1.54 4.88 -8.82
C LEU A 158 -2.65 5.93 -8.77
N THR A 159 -3.44 5.93 -7.71
CA THR A 159 -4.40 6.99 -7.41
C THR A 159 -4.33 7.36 -5.95
N ALA A 160 -4.21 8.65 -5.64
CA ALA A 160 -4.34 9.16 -4.27
C ALA A 160 -5.42 10.24 -4.23
N LYS A 161 -6.39 10.08 -3.34
CA LYS A 161 -7.50 11.02 -3.15
C LYS A 161 -7.25 11.84 -1.90
N PHE A 162 -7.54 13.12 -1.97
CA PHE A 162 -7.38 14.08 -0.89
C PHE A 162 -8.72 14.73 -0.57
N GLU A 163 -9.04 14.82 0.71
CA GLU A 163 -10.23 15.48 1.23
C GLU A 163 -9.80 16.45 2.33
N ASN A 164 -10.26 17.70 2.27
CA ASN A 164 -9.88 18.74 3.24
C ASN A 164 -8.36 18.88 3.42
N SER A 165 -7.59 18.74 2.34
CA SER A 165 -6.11 18.77 2.34
C SER A 165 -5.44 17.61 3.11
N LEU A 166 -6.16 16.51 3.32
CA LEU A 166 -5.65 15.29 3.94
C LEU A 166 -5.83 14.10 2.98
N ILE A 167 -4.86 13.18 2.90
CA ILE A 167 -4.99 11.98 2.07
C ILE A 167 -6.12 11.07 2.58
N LYS A 168 -7.15 10.82 1.78
CA LYS A 168 -8.25 9.96 2.19
C LYS A 168 -7.99 8.50 1.86
N GLU A 169 -7.46 8.29 0.67
CA GLU A 169 -7.31 6.97 0.07
C GLU A 169 -6.11 6.96 -0.87
N PHE A 170 -5.44 5.82 -0.90
CA PHE A 170 -4.44 5.48 -1.88
C PHE A 170 -4.81 4.16 -2.53
N THR A 171 -4.62 4.03 -3.84
CA THR A 171 -4.77 2.78 -4.57
C THR A 171 -3.59 2.59 -5.52
N PHE A 172 -3.01 1.39 -5.54
CA PHE A 172 -2.04 0.98 -6.56
C PHE A 172 -2.36 -0.40 -7.10
N THR A 173 -2.40 -0.51 -8.43
CA THR A 173 -2.76 -1.75 -9.12
C THR A 173 -1.81 -2.02 -10.27
N PHE A 174 -1.36 -3.27 -10.42
CA PHE A 174 -0.59 -3.73 -11.56
C PHE A 174 -0.77 -5.24 -11.81
N THR A 175 -0.39 -5.71 -13.00
CA THR A 175 -0.36 -7.12 -13.36
C THR A 175 1.04 -7.69 -13.13
N MET A 176 1.13 -8.79 -12.38
CA MET A 176 2.37 -9.52 -12.10
C MET A 176 2.80 -10.37 -13.31
N GLU A 177 4.06 -10.83 -13.31
CA GLU A 177 4.63 -11.68 -14.36
C GLU A 177 3.77 -12.91 -14.72
N ASP A 178 3.09 -13.49 -13.73
CA ASP A 178 2.25 -14.69 -13.90
C ASP A 178 0.80 -14.39 -14.35
N GLY A 179 0.50 -13.13 -14.68
CA GLY A 179 -0.81 -12.69 -15.19
C GLY A 179 -1.83 -12.32 -14.11
N LYS A 180 -1.52 -12.53 -12.82
CA LYS A 180 -2.39 -12.11 -11.71
C LYS A 180 -2.33 -10.61 -11.50
N VAL A 181 -3.40 -10.05 -10.94
CA VAL A 181 -3.48 -8.62 -10.62
C VAL A 181 -3.29 -8.43 -9.13
N LEU A 182 -2.32 -7.60 -8.75
CA LEU A 182 -2.12 -7.13 -7.38
C LEU A 182 -2.78 -5.76 -7.24
N THR A 183 -3.60 -5.58 -6.20
CA THR A 183 -4.21 -4.31 -5.83
C THR A 183 -3.93 -4.01 -4.37
N MET A 184 -3.43 -2.82 -4.10
CA MET A 184 -3.28 -2.27 -2.75
C MET A 184 -4.20 -1.08 -2.60
N VAL A 185 -4.94 -1.04 -1.50
CA VAL A 185 -5.79 0.08 -1.12
C VAL A 185 -5.45 0.45 0.30
N SER A 186 -5.09 1.71 0.53
CA SER A 186 -4.95 2.25 1.87
C SER A 186 -5.94 3.36 2.12
N THR A 187 -6.56 3.38 3.29
CA THR A 187 -7.55 4.38 3.69
C THR A 187 -7.22 4.96 5.04
N TYR A 188 -7.50 6.25 5.21
CA TYR A 188 -7.16 7.00 6.41
C TYR A 188 -8.40 7.65 7.03
N GLN A 189 -8.45 7.59 8.35
CA GLN A 189 -9.42 8.29 9.19
C GLN A 189 -8.65 9.17 10.17
N TYR A 190 -9.16 10.36 10.38
CA TYR A 190 -8.49 11.42 11.11
C TYR A 190 -9.19 11.67 12.44
N LYS A 191 -8.41 12.13 13.43
CA LYS A 191 -8.98 12.65 14.68
C LYS A 191 -9.85 13.87 14.35
N ALA A 192 -11.02 13.94 14.97
CA ALA A 192 -11.90 15.11 14.91
C ALA A 192 -11.27 16.32 15.61
#